data_AF-A0AAE4LKK1-F1
#
_entry.id   AF-A0AAE4LKK1-F1
#
_cell.length_a   1.000
_cell.length_b   1.000
_cell.length_c   1.000
_cell.angle_alpha   90.00
_cell.angle_beta   90.00
_cell.angle_gamma   90.00
#
_symmetry.space_group_name_H-M   'P 1'
#
loop_
_entity.id
_entity.type
_entity.pdbx_description
1 polymer ?
#
loop_
_entity_poly.entity_id
_entity_poly.type
_entity_poly.pdbx_seq_one_letter_code
_entity_poly.pdbx_strand_id
1 'polypeptide(L)'
;MEIFWNTIAAYNAATWPAQIGFTLVAAMLLVLLYLRPTPAVRIAMKLFMAFLNFWIAGVYYMIYCRPREYHGMLALFWAIMGGIWIYELLVKHASLERTGQHNAFAILLLVMPLIYPLCSLALGHEFPIMTSPVMPCSVAVFTIGLMLAFSERVNIVLAMFLCHWALIGLSKVYFFGIPEDYLLACSTIPALYIFFREYVRSNADRPMKPSAHVLDALLITLCLVIGIFFTFTLLHQLDLFTRII
;
A
#
# COMPACT_ATOMS: atom_id res chain seq x y z
N MET A 1 -3.11 -18.78 13.91
CA MET A 1 -2.17 -17.64 14.07
C MET A 1 -0.71 -18.05 13.87
N GLU A 2 -0.25 -19.16 14.45
CA GLU A 2 1.16 -19.59 14.36
C GLU A 2 1.71 -19.71 12.93
N ILE A 3 0.99 -20.37 12.01
CA ILE A 3 1.45 -20.51 10.60
C ILE A 3 1.71 -19.14 9.96
N PHE A 4 0.84 -18.16 10.24
CA PHE A 4 0.97 -16.82 9.68
C PHE A 4 2.26 -16.13 10.17
N TRP A 5 2.49 -16.09 11.48
CA TRP A 5 3.68 -15.47 12.07
C TRP A 5 4.96 -16.25 11.77
N ASN A 6 4.91 -17.58 11.71
CA ASN A 6 6.04 -18.43 11.35
C ASN A 6 6.52 -18.18 9.91
N THR A 7 5.58 -18.02 8.97
CA THR A 7 5.94 -17.66 7.58
C THR A 7 6.53 -16.25 7.47
N ILE A 8 6.09 -15.29 8.29
CA ILE A 8 6.71 -13.95 8.39
C ILE A 8 8.12 -14.04 8.97
N ALA A 9 8.28 -14.75 10.08
CA ALA A 9 9.56 -14.96 10.73
C ALA A 9 10.58 -15.60 9.78
N ALA A 10 10.18 -16.68 9.09
CA ALA A 10 11.03 -17.35 8.13
C ALA A 10 11.44 -16.43 6.96
N TYR A 11 10.50 -15.65 6.43
CA TYR A 11 10.79 -14.67 5.38
C TYR A 11 11.75 -13.58 5.86
N ASN A 12 11.48 -12.97 7.01
CA ASN A 12 12.31 -11.91 7.57
C ASN A 12 13.72 -12.39 7.90
N ALA A 13 13.83 -13.52 8.59
CA ALA A 13 15.13 -14.11 8.95
C ALA A 13 15.97 -14.45 7.70
N ALA A 14 15.35 -14.89 6.61
CA ALA A 14 16.08 -15.27 5.41
C ALA A 14 16.37 -14.10 4.45
N THR A 15 15.58 -13.01 4.50
CA THR A 15 15.66 -11.92 3.51
C THR A 15 16.08 -10.57 4.08
N TRP A 16 16.37 -10.47 5.38
CA TRP A 16 16.72 -9.20 6.03
C TRP A 16 17.80 -8.36 5.30
N PRO A 17 18.89 -8.93 4.72
CA PRO A 17 19.88 -8.12 4.02
C PRO A 17 19.30 -7.51 2.74
N ALA A 18 18.51 -8.30 2.01
CA ALA A 18 17.82 -7.85 0.80
C ALA A 18 16.78 -6.76 1.15
N GLN A 19 16.05 -6.92 2.25
CA GLN A 19 15.07 -5.93 2.70
C GLN A 19 15.72 -4.58 3.04
N ILE A 20 16.89 -4.59 3.70
CA ILE A 20 17.68 -3.37 3.91
C ILE A 20 18.07 -2.76 2.57
N GLY A 21 18.61 -3.56 1.65
CA GLY A 21 18.98 -3.11 0.30
C GLY A 21 17.81 -2.45 -0.43
N PHE A 22 16.64 -3.09 -0.44
CA PHE A 22 15.43 -2.55 -1.06
C PHE A 22 14.97 -1.25 -0.40
N THR A 23 15.02 -1.16 0.93
CA THR A 23 14.65 0.05 1.67
C THR A 23 15.58 1.21 1.31
N LEU A 24 16.89 0.96 1.22
CA LEU A 24 17.89 1.96 0.81
C LEU A 24 17.69 2.41 -0.64
N VAL A 25 17.42 1.47 -1.56
CA VAL A 25 17.11 1.80 -2.96
C VAL A 25 15.84 2.63 -3.06
N ALA A 26 14.78 2.26 -2.32
CA ALA A 26 13.53 3.02 -2.28
C ALA A 26 13.76 4.46 -1.78
N ALA A 27 14.51 4.62 -0.67
CA ALA A 27 14.84 5.92 -0.11
C ALA A 27 15.68 6.77 -1.09
N MET A 28 16.70 6.17 -1.72
CA MET A 28 17.52 6.84 -2.72
C MET A 28 16.68 7.30 -3.91
N LEU A 29 15.86 6.42 -4.49
CA LEU A 29 14.99 6.75 -5.63
C LEU A 29 13.97 7.82 -5.25
N LEU A 30 13.43 7.79 -4.02
CA LEU A 30 12.52 8.81 -3.53
C LEU A 30 13.19 10.17 -3.41
N VAL A 31 14.39 10.23 -2.81
CA VAL A 31 15.18 11.47 -2.73
C VAL A 31 15.50 12.00 -4.13
N LEU A 32 15.90 11.13 -5.06
CA LEU A 32 16.15 11.52 -6.45
C LEU A 32 14.88 12.04 -7.14
N LEU A 33 13.71 11.43 -6.91
CA LEU A 33 12.45 11.94 -7.45
C LEU A 33 12.10 13.34 -6.90
N TYR A 34 12.38 13.62 -5.62
CA TYR A 34 12.13 14.94 -5.04
C TYR A 34 13.13 16.00 -5.51
N LEU A 35 14.41 15.66 -5.61
CA LEU A 35 15.48 16.61 -5.93
C LEU A 35 15.68 16.80 -7.43
N ARG A 36 15.62 15.73 -8.23
CA ARG A 36 15.91 15.70 -9.67
C ARG A 36 15.08 14.61 -10.40
N PRO A 37 13.78 14.85 -10.65
CA PRO A 37 12.88 13.88 -11.30
C PRO A 37 13.15 13.72 -12.81
N THR A 38 14.34 13.26 -13.18
CA THR A 38 14.71 12.98 -14.58
C THR A 38 13.92 11.76 -15.11
N PRO A 39 13.75 11.62 -16.44
CA PRO A 39 13.08 10.45 -17.02
C PRO A 39 13.70 9.12 -16.57
N ALA A 40 15.03 9.06 -16.44
CA ALA A 40 15.74 7.88 -15.95
C ALA A 40 15.33 7.50 -14.51
N VAL A 41 15.21 8.48 -13.61
CA VAL A 41 14.79 8.24 -12.22
C VAL A 41 13.33 7.77 -12.16
N ARG A 42 12.45 8.35 -12.98
CA ARG A 42 11.04 7.93 -13.08
C ARG A 42 10.92 6.48 -13.56
N ILE A 43 11.67 6.12 -14.60
CA ILE A 43 11.75 4.76 -15.12
C ILE A 43 12.31 3.81 -14.06
N ALA A 44 13.39 4.19 -13.38
CA ALA A 44 14.00 3.39 -12.32
C ALA A 44 13.03 3.14 -11.16
N MET A 45 12.25 4.15 -10.74
CA MET A 45 11.23 3.98 -9.72
C MET A 45 10.14 2.99 -10.18
N LYS A 46 9.62 3.11 -11.41
CA LYS A 46 8.60 2.17 -11.92
C LYS A 46 9.12 0.74 -12.00
N LEU A 47 10.34 0.56 -12.49
CA LEU A 47 11.00 -0.76 -12.55
C LEU A 47 11.22 -1.34 -11.15
N PHE A 48 11.65 -0.49 -10.20
CA PHE A 48 11.82 -0.90 -8.81
C PHE A 48 10.49 -1.32 -8.18
N MET A 49 9.41 -0.56 -8.41
CA MET A 49 8.07 -0.93 -7.94
C MET A 49 7.59 -2.23 -8.58
N ALA A 50 7.78 -2.43 -9.90
CA ALA A 50 7.46 -3.69 -10.56
C ALA A 50 8.23 -4.86 -9.94
N PHE A 51 9.54 -4.67 -9.76
CA PHE A 51 10.41 -5.67 -9.13
C PHE A 51 9.95 -6.01 -7.71
N LEU A 52 9.65 -5.02 -6.86
CA LEU A 52 9.14 -5.27 -5.50
C LEU A 52 7.82 -6.06 -5.51
N ASN A 53 6.91 -5.73 -6.44
CA ASN A 53 5.66 -6.46 -6.57
C ASN A 53 5.88 -7.92 -7.00
N PHE A 54 6.79 -8.17 -7.94
CA PHE A 54 7.16 -9.55 -8.32
C PHE A 54 7.94 -10.29 -7.24
N TRP A 55 8.76 -9.60 -6.46
CA TRP A 55 9.42 -10.16 -5.29
C TRP A 55 8.41 -10.61 -4.25
N ILE A 56 7.40 -9.79 -3.96
CA ILE A 56 6.31 -10.15 -3.05
C ILE A 56 5.51 -11.35 -3.61
N ALA A 57 5.19 -11.34 -4.91
CA ALA A 57 4.48 -12.45 -5.53
C ALA A 57 5.26 -13.77 -5.47
N GLY A 58 6.52 -13.75 -5.93
CA GLY A 58 7.36 -14.94 -6.04
C GLY A 58 7.98 -15.36 -4.71
N VAL A 59 8.79 -14.49 -4.11
CA VAL A 59 9.55 -14.85 -2.91
C VAL A 59 8.61 -14.92 -1.71
N TYR A 60 7.90 -13.85 -1.39
CA TYR A 60 7.06 -13.84 -0.19
C TYR A 60 5.88 -14.82 -0.30
N TYR A 61 5.07 -14.73 -1.36
CA TYR A 61 3.86 -15.56 -1.46
C TYR A 61 4.09 -16.98 -1.95
N MET A 62 4.86 -17.19 -3.03
CA MET A 62 5.02 -18.54 -3.61
C MET A 62 6.04 -19.41 -2.87
N ILE A 63 7.06 -18.82 -2.23
CA ILE A 63 8.07 -19.58 -1.46
C ILE A 63 7.69 -19.63 0.02
N TYR A 64 7.71 -18.48 0.72
CA TYR A 64 7.59 -18.48 2.18
C TYR A 64 6.16 -18.66 2.67
N CYS A 65 5.16 -18.10 1.98
CA CYS A 65 3.76 -18.25 2.36
C CYS A 65 3.09 -19.49 1.77
N ARG A 66 3.82 -20.40 1.10
CA ARG A 66 3.28 -21.64 0.54
C ARG A 66 2.41 -22.46 1.52
N PRO A 67 2.69 -22.49 2.84
CA PRO A 67 1.81 -23.16 3.81
C PRO A 67 0.44 -22.48 4.03
N ARG A 68 0.22 -21.26 3.54
CA ARG A 68 -1.05 -20.52 3.68
C ARG A 68 -1.99 -20.91 2.53
N GLU A 69 -3.23 -21.29 2.83
CA GLU A 69 -4.20 -21.76 1.81
C GLU A 69 -4.41 -20.81 0.63
N TYR A 70 -4.38 -19.50 0.88
CA TYR A 70 -4.64 -18.45 -0.10
C TYR A 70 -3.37 -17.92 -0.82
N HIS A 71 -2.21 -18.58 -0.65
CA HIS A 71 -0.92 -18.06 -1.14
C HIS A 71 -0.91 -17.80 -2.65
N GLY A 72 -1.52 -18.68 -3.46
CA GLY A 72 -1.53 -18.56 -4.91
C GLY A 72 -2.36 -17.37 -5.41
N MET A 73 -3.52 -17.14 -4.81
CA MET A 73 -4.37 -15.99 -5.14
C MET A 73 -3.68 -14.66 -4.79
N LEU A 74 -3.02 -14.59 -3.63
CA LEU A 74 -2.26 -13.41 -3.24
C LEU A 74 -1.01 -13.22 -4.13
N ALA A 75 -0.32 -14.30 -4.53
CA ALA A 75 0.78 -14.20 -5.47
C ALA A 75 0.32 -13.62 -6.82
N LEU A 76 -0.80 -14.11 -7.37
CA LEU A 76 -1.38 -13.59 -8.60
C LEU A 76 -1.75 -12.11 -8.48
N PHE A 77 -2.35 -11.72 -7.35
CA PHE A 77 -2.71 -10.34 -7.07
C PHE A 77 -1.50 -9.39 -7.17
N TRP A 78 -0.40 -9.74 -6.51
CA TRP A 78 0.83 -8.96 -6.54
C TRP A 78 1.54 -9.01 -7.90
N ALA A 79 1.49 -10.15 -8.59
CA ALA A 79 2.01 -10.27 -9.96
C ALA A 79 1.26 -9.36 -10.94
N ILE A 80 -0.06 -9.24 -10.81
CA ILE A 80 -0.87 -8.31 -11.62
C ILE A 80 -0.43 -6.86 -11.34
N MET A 81 -0.26 -6.48 -10.06
CA MET A 81 0.25 -5.15 -9.72
C MET A 81 1.63 -4.87 -10.30
N GLY A 82 2.55 -5.85 -10.27
CA GLY A 82 3.85 -5.76 -10.95
C GLY A 82 3.69 -5.56 -12.47
N GLY A 83 2.78 -6.30 -13.09
CA GLY A 83 2.44 -6.17 -14.50
C GLY A 83 1.87 -4.80 -14.87
N ILE A 84 1.06 -4.19 -14.00
CA ILE A 84 0.53 -2.83 -14.21
C ILE A 84 1.68 -1.82 -14.28
N TRP A 85 2.69 -1.91 -13.41
CA TRP A 85 3.86 -1.02 -13.45
C TRP A 85 4.66 -1.15 -14.76
N ILE A 86 4.84 -2.39 -15.25
CA ILE A 86 5.50 -2.65 -16.53
C ILE A 86 4.65 -2.11 -17.69
N TYR A 87 3.34 -2.34 -17.68
CA TYR A 87 2.44 -1.82 -18.69
C TYR A 87 2.49 -0.30 -18.78
N GLU A 88 2.47 0.39 -17.63
CA GLU A 88 2.61 1.85 -17.60
C GLU A 88 3.94 2.34 -18.16
N LEU A 89 5.03 1.61 -17.90
CA LEU A 89 6.34 1.95 -18.43
C LEU A 89 6.37 1.85 -19.96
N LEU A 90 5.79 0.79 -20.51
CA LEU A 90 5.81 0.51 -21.95
C LEU A 90 4.84 1.40 -22.75
N VAL A 91 3.66 1.70 -22.21
CA VAL A 91 2.57 2.34 -22.99
C VAL A 91 2.42 3.82 -22.67
N LYS A 92 2.73 4.26 -21.44
CA LYS A 92 2.45 5.64 -20.96
C LYS A 92 3.70 6.47 -20.71
N HIS A 93 4.85 6.09 -21.27
CA HIS A 93 6.11 6.86 -21.25
C HIS A 93 6.50 7.45 -19.87
N ALA A 94 6.43 6.64 -18.80
CA ALA A 94 6.96 7.00 -17.49
C ALA A 94 6.39 8.30 -16.85
N SER A 95 5.08 8.51 -16.93
CA SER A 95 4.39 9.61 -16.23
C SER A 95 4.46 9.46 -14.70
N LEU A 96 5.54 9.96 -14.10
CA LEU A 96 5.64 10.29 -12.68
C LEU A 96 6.14 11.73 -12.59
N GLU A 97 5.22 12.70 -12.50
CA GLU A 97 5.57 14.09 -12.24
C GLU A 97 5.01 14.54 -10.92
N ARG A 98 5.81 15.34 -10.23
CA ARG A 98 5.42 15.95 -8.97
C ARG A 98 4.25 16.90 -9.23
N THR A 99 3.07 16.50 -8.81
CA THR A 99 1.86 17.34 -8.89
C THR A 99 1.81 18.38 -7.78
N GLY A 100 2.57 18.17 -6.69
CA GLY A 100 2.69 19.09 -5.56
C GLY A 100 1.44 19.19 -4.67
N GLN A 101 0.39 18.42 -4.98
CA GLN A 101 -0.86 18.38 -4.21
C GLN A 101 -0.75 17.36 -3.06
N HIS A 102 -1.35 17.68 -1.90
CA HIS A 102 -1.39 16.81 -0.72
C HIS A 102 -0.02 16.39 -0.12
N ASN A 103 1.03 17.20 -0.29
CA ASN A 103 2.42 16.88 0.09
C ASN A 103 2.58 16.31 1.50
N ALA A 104 1.94 16.87 2.53
CA ALA A 104 2.12 16.40 3.90
C ALA A 104 1.57 14.98 4.11
N PHE A 105 0.38 14.69 3.57
CA PHE A 105 -0.21 13.37 3.66
C PHE A 105 0.58 12.34 2.82
N ALA A 106 1.02 12.72 1.63
CA ALA A 106 1.83 11.84 0.79
C ALA A 106 3.18 11.50 1.45
N ILE A 107 3.85 12.48 2.07
CA ILE A 107 5.09 12.26 2.83
C ILE A 107 4.87 11.30 4.01
N LEU A 108 3.77 11.46 4.75
CA LEU A 108 3.41 10.54 5.82
C LEU A 108 3.33 9.09 5.33
N LEU A 109 2.65 8.86 4.18
CA LEU A 109 2.53 7.52 3.61
C LEU A 109 3.86 6.98 3.05
N LEU A 110 4.73 7.84 2.53
CA LEU A 110 6.05 7.44 2.04
C LEU A 110 6.99 7.02 3.20
N VAL A 111 6.82 7.60 4.39
CA VAL A 111 7.60 7.24 5.60
C VAL A 111 6.98 6.05 6.34
N MET A 112 5.67 5.79 6.18
CA MET A 112 4.96 4.72 6.88
C MET A 112 5.63 3.34 6.84
N PRO A 113 6.26 2.86 5.75
CA PRO A 113 6.99 1.58 5.76
C PRO A 113 8.03 1.46 6.87
N LEU A 114 8.62 2.58 7.31
CA LEU A 114 9.58 2.64 8.42
C LEU A 114 8.88 2.68 9.79
N ILE A 115 7.61 3.06 9.83
CA ILE A 115 6.78 3.10 11.04
C ILE A 115 6.26 1.71 11.40
N TYR A 116 5.89 0.88 10.41
CA TYR A 116 5.45 -0.50 10.62
C TYR A 116 6.34 -1.31 11.58
N PRO A 117 7.66 -1.41 11.37
CA PRO A 117 8.53 -2.16 12.27
C PRO A 117 8.59 -1.54 13.68
N LEU A 118 8.50 -0.21 13.79
CA LEU A 118 8.48 0.48 15.10
C LEU A 118 7.20 0.18 15.87
N CYS A 119 6.06 0.11 15.18
CA CYS A 119 4.79 -0.32 15.77
C CYS A 119 4.87 -1.77 16.23
N SER A 120 5.43 -2.69 15.43
CA SER A 120 5.65 -4.08 15.86
C SER A 120 6.48 -4.16 17.14
N LEU A 121 7.59 -3.41 17.22
CA LEU A 121 8.43 -3.36 18.42
C LEU A 121 7.67 -2.80 19.64
N ALA A 122 6.88 -1.74 19.45
CA ALA A 122 6.07 -1.13 20.51
C ALA A 122 4.97 -2.08 21.04
N LEU A 123 4.51 -3.02 20.21
CA LEU A 123 3.54 -4.05 20.57
C LEU A 123 4.19 -5.28 21.23
N GLY A 124 5.50 -5.26 21.47
CA GLY A 124 6.24 -6.34 22.11
C GLY A 124 6.70 -7.46 21.17
N HIS A 125 6.58 -7.26 19.85
CA HIS A 125 7.12 -8.19 18.88
C HIS A 125 8.64 -7.97 18.70
N GLU A 126 9.38 -9.05 18.45
CA GLU A 126 10.84 -9.00 18.21
C GLU A 126 11.20 -9.63 16.87
N PHE A 127 12.32 -9.18 16.29
CA PHE A 127 12.82 -9.80 15.06
C PHE A 127 13.10 -11.30 15.29
N PRO A 128 12.64 -12.21 14.40
CA PRO A 128 12.10 -11.95 13.06
C PRO A 128 10.57 -11.87 12.94
N ILE A 129 9.83 -12.02 14.04
CA ILE A 129 8.36 -11.91 14.07
C ILE A 129 8.00 -10.42 14.11
N MET A 130 7.97 -9.73 12.97
CA MET A 130 7.59 -8.32 12.91
C MET A 130 7.18 -7.91 11.50
N THR A 131 6.46 -6.80 11.37
CA THR A 131 6.08 -6.25 10.06
C THR A 131 7.21 -5.37 9.52
N SER A 132 7.94 -5.88 8.53
CA SER A 132 9.10 -5.19 7.96
C SER A 132 8.73 -4.19 6.85
N PRO A 133 9.62 -3.24 6.49
CA PRO A 133 9.33 -2.22 5.47
C PRO A 133 8.99 -2.76 4.07
N VAL A 134 9.39 -4.00 3.77
CA VAL A 134 9.14 -4.65 2.46
C VAL A 134 7.97 -5.64 2.53
N MET A 135 7.21 -5.62 3.63
CA MET A 135 5.98 -6.40 3.72
C MET A 135 4.93 -5.87 2.74
N PRO A 136 4.00 -6.74 2.29
CA PRO A 136 2.94 -6.35 1.37
C PRO A 136 2.14 -5.11 1.79
N CYS A 137 1.79 -4.98 3.07
CA CYS A 137 1.05 -3.81 3.59
C CYS A 137 1.89 -2.53 3.52
N SER A 138 3.16 -2.60 3.95
CA SER A 138 4.11 -1.48 3.88
C SER A 138 4.34 -1.02 2.44
N VAL A 139 4.56 -1.95 1.50
CA VAL A 139 4.72 -1.62 0.07
C VAL A 139 3.44 -1.04 -0.52
N ALA A 140 2.26 -1.54 -0.12
CA ALA A 140 0.99 -0.96 -0.57
C ALA A 140 0.83 0.50 -0.11
N VAL A 141 1.09 0.79 1.17
CA VAL A 141 1.05 2.17 1.68
C VAL A 141 2.06 3.07 0.95
N PHE A 142 3.29 2.58 0.74
CA PHE A 142 4.31 3.30 -0.02
C PHE A 142 3.83 3.61 -1.44
N THR A 143 3.19 2.64 -2.10
CA THR A 143 2.63 2.79 -3.44
C THR A 143 1.56 3.88 -3.48
N ILE A 144 0.66 3.92 -2.48
CA ILE A 144 -0.34 4.98 -2.34
C ILE A 144 0.34 6.34 -2.19
N GLY A 145 1.35 6.45 -1.31
CA GLY A 145 2.13 7.68 -1.12
C GLY A 145 2.82 8.14 -2.40
N LEU A 146 3.43 7.22 -3.16
CA LEU A 146 4.09 7.49 -4.43
C LEU A 146 3.09 8.00 -5.47
N MET A 147 1.91 7.37 -5.57
CA MET A 147 0.85 7.80 -6.47
C MET A 147 0.32 9.20 -6.11
N LEU A 148 0.13 9.49 -4.82
CA LEU A 148 -0.32 10.82 -4.38
C LEU A 148 0.73 11.91 -4.63
N ALA A 149 2.02 11.62 -4.41
CA ALA A 149 3.08 12.63 -4.54
C ALA A 149 3.51 12.89 -5.99
N PHE A 150 3.42 11.88 -6.87
CA PHE A 150 4.09 11.91 -8.18
C PHE A 150 3.23 11.47 -9.37
N SER A 151 1.93 11.20 -9.22
CA SER A 151 1.11 10.78 -10.38
C SER A 151 0.41 11.97 -11.03
N GLU A 152 0.77 12.31 -12.28
CA GLU A 152 0.02 13.31 -13.08
C GLU A 152 -1.41 12.88 -13.35
N ARG A 153 -1.62 11.57 -13.52
CA ARG A 153 -2.91 10.95 -13.78
C ARG A 153 -2.99 9.69 -12.96
N VAL A 154 -3.91 9.67 -12.01
CA VAL A 154 -4.17 8.52 -11.16
C VAL A 154 -4.46 7.29 -12.03
N ASN A 155 -3.63 6.25 -11.88
CA ASN A 155 -3.94 4.94 -12.44
C ASN A 155 -5.04 4.31 -11.60
N ILE A 156 -6.28 4.46 -12.07
CA ILE A 156 -7.46 3.96 -11.37
C ILE A 156 -7.43 2.44 -11.18
N VAL A 157 -6.81 1.70 -12.10
CA VAL A 157 -6.66 0.24 -11.97
C VAL A 157 -5.75 -0.08 -10.80
N LEU A 158 -4.57 0.54 -10.74
CA LEU A 158 -3.65 0.36 -9.60
C LEU A 158 -4.29 0.80 -8.28
N ALA A 159 -5.01 1.92 -8.28
CA ALA A 159 -5.73 2.41 -7.10
C ALA A 159 -6.79 1.39 -6.64
N MET A 160 -7.60 0.83 -7.53
CA MET A 160 -8.59 -0.21 -7.19
C MET A 160 -7.94 -1.44 -6.56
N PHE A 161 -6.80 -1.91 -7.09
CA PHE A 161 -6.04 -3.00 -6.48
C PHE A 161 -5.56 -2.62 -5.08
N LEU A 162 -4.92 -1.46 -4.89
CA LEU A 162 -4.48 -1.01 -3.56
C LEU A 162 -5.63 -0.93 -2.55
N CYS A 163 -6.82 -0.52 -2.99
CA CYS A 163 -7.99 -0.42 -2.13
C CYS A 163 -8.53 -1.81 -1.75
N HIS A 164 -8.54 -2.74 -2.71
CA HIS A 164 -8.85 -4.14 -2.42
C HIS A 164 -7.83 -4.75 -1.45
N TRP A 165 -6.54 -4.41 -1.60
CA TRP A 165 -5.49 -4.85 -0.69
C TRP A 165 -5.72 -4.36 0.74
N ALA A 166 -6.13 -3.11 0.92
CA ALA A 166 -6.45 -2.56 2.23
C ALA A 166 -7.62 -3.27 2.91
N LEU A 167 -8.64 -3.69 2.14
CA LEU A 167 -9.75 -4.51 2.67
C LEU A 167 -9.28 -5.89 3.12
N ILE A 168 -8.37 -6.51 2.37
CA ILE A 168 -7.70 -7.76 2.77
C ILE A 168 -6.81 -7.53 4.01
N GLY A 169 -6.15 -6.37 4.12
CA GLY A 169 -5.37 -5.99 5.29
C GLY A 169 -6.23 -5.94 6.56
N LEU A 170 -7.43 -5.35 6.48
CA LEU A 170 -8.34 -5.27 7.61
C LEU A 170 -8.76 -6.64 8.15
N SER A 171 -8.96 -7.64 7.28
CA SER A 171 -9.27 -8.99 7.77
C SER A 171 -8.09 -9.58 8.54
N LYS A 172 -6.84 -9.25 8.20
CA LYS A 172 -5.68 -9.71 8.93
C LYS A 172 -5.56 -9.10 10.32
N VAL A 173 -5.96 -7.85 10.48
CA VAL A 173 -6.06 -7.22 11.79
C VAL A 173 -6.95 -8.06 12.71
N TYR A 174 -8.15 -8.38 12.26
CA TYR A 174 -9.15 -9.10 13.06
C TYR A 174 -8.78 -10.57 13.31
N PHE A 175 -8.26 -11.28 12.31
CA PHE A 175 -8.01 -12.73 12.40
C PHE A 175 -6.59 -13.12 12.83
N PHE A 176 -5.59 -12.26 12.58
CA PHE A 176 -4.18 -12.56 12.84
C PHE A 176 -3.53 -11.62 13.86
N GLY A 177 -4.25 -10.63 14.38
CA GLY A 177 -3.78 -9.76 15.46
C GLY A 177 -2.63 -8.84 15.02
N ILE A 178 -2.74 -8.23 13.84
CA ILE A 178 -1.73 -7.29 13.30
C ILE A 178 -2.31 -5.88 13.34
N PRO A 179 -2.32 -5.19 14.48
CA PRO A 179 -2.89 -3.85 14.57
C PRO A 179 -2.14 -2.82 13.71
N GLU A 180 -0.89 -3.09 13.29
CA GLU A 180 -0.13 -2.22 12.39
C GLU A 180 -0.81 -2.07 11.01
N ASP A 181 -1.58 -3.08 10.56
CA ASP A 181 -2.30 -3.02 9.29
C ASP A 181 -3.48 -2.02 9.32
N TYR A 182 -3.87 -1.49 10.49
CA TYR A 182 -4.74 -0.31 10.57
C TYR A 182 -4.12 0.92 9.92
N LEU A 183 -2.78 1.04 9.89
CA LEU A 183 -2.10 2.13 9.20
C LEU A 183 -2.45 2.13 7.71
N LEU A 184 -2.42 0.95 7.07
CA LEU A 184 -2.87 0.78 5.68
C LEU A 184 -4.37 1.05 5.54
N ALA A 185 -5.20 0.43 6.37
CA ALA A 185 -6.65 0.59 6.29
C ALA A 185 -7.06 2.07 6.40
N CYS A 186 -6.60 2.78 7.43
CA CYS A 186 -6.90 4.18 7.66
C CYS A 186 -6.31 5.11 6.58
N SER A 187 -5.13 4.80 6.03
CA SER A 187 -4.54 5.60 4.95
C SER A 187 -5.32 5.50 3.63
N THR A 188 -6.04 4.38 3.43
CA THR A 188 -6.73 4.11 2.17
C THR A 188 -7.98 4.96 1.98
N ILE A 189 -8.67 5.35 3.05
CA ILE A 189 -9.89 6.19 2.97
C ILE A 189 -9.60 7.59 2.37
N PRO A 190 -8.69 8.40 2.93
CA PRO A 190 -8.36 9.70 2.34
C PRO A 190 -7.70 9.55 0.97
N ALA A 191 -6.90 8.50 0.74
CA ALA A 191 -6.32 8.22 -0.57
C ALA A 191 -7.40 7.93 -1.63
N LEU A 192 -8.37 7.07 -1.32
CA LEU A 192 -9.55 6.78 -2.12
C LEU A 192 -10.29 8.06 -2.48
N TYR A 193 -10.60 8.87 -1.46
CA TYR A 193 -11.31 10.12 -1.65
C TYR A 193 -10.56 11.03 -2.64
N ILE A 194 -9.26 11.24 -2.45
CA ILE A 194 -8.46 12.10 -3.32
C ILE A 194 -8.42 11.54 -4.75
N PHE A 195 -8.08 10.26 -4.91
CA PHE A 195 -7.94 9.60 -6.20
C PHE A 195 -9.23 9.62 -7.02
N PHE A 196 -10.34 9.21 -6.43
CA PHE A 196 -11.61 9.18 -7.13
C PHE A 196 -12.15 10.59 -7.38
N ARG A 197 -11.97 11.54 -6.46
CA ARG A 197 -12.39 12.93 -6.66
C ARG A 197 -11.64 13.60 -7.80
N GLU A 198 -10.34 13.37 -7.91
CA GLU A 198 -9.54 13.89 -9.02
C GLU A 198 -9.96 13.26 -10.35
N TYR A 199 -10.28 11.96 -10.35
CA TYR A 199 -10.87 11.29 -11.50
C TYR A 199 -12.22 11.90 -11.91
N VAL A 200 -13.14 12.14 -10.96
CA VAL A 200 -14.42 12.81 -11.22
C VAL A 200 -14.19 14.19 -11.82
N ARG A 201 -13.30 14.99 -11.22
CA ARG A 201 -13.02 16.37 -11.66
C ARG A 201 -12.44 16.41 -13.08
N SER A 202 -11.49 15.50 -13.37
CA SER A 202 -10.86 15.43 -14.71
C SER A 202 -11.80 14.97 -15.83
N ASN A 203 -12.95 14.38 -15.48
CA ASN A 203 -13.95 13.89 -16.44
C ASN A 203 -15.28 14.66 -16.37
N ALA A 204 -15.38 15.73 -15.57
CA ALA A 204 -16.63 16.44 -15.33
C ALA A 204 -17.23 17.07 -16.60
N ASP A 205 -16.40 17.43 -17.57
CA ASP A 205 -16.84 18.02 -18.85
C ASP A 205 -17.38 16.98 -19.84
N ARG A 206 -17.23 15.68 -19.54
CA ARG A 206 -17.71 14.58 -20.40
C ARG A 206 -19.13 14.20 -19.98
N PRO A 207 -19.98 13.76 -20.93
CA PRO A 207 -21.30 13.23 -20.59
C PRO A 207 -21.13 11.94 -19.76
N MET A 208 -21.37 12.04 -18.45
CA MET A 208 -21.23 10.96 -17.48
C MET A 208 -22.55 10.69 -16.75
N LYS A 209 -22.85 9.41 -16.54
CA LYS A 209 -23.99 8.93 -15.76
C LYS A 209 -23.46 8.04 -14.63
N PRO A 210 -23.72 8.34 -13.35
CA PRO A 210 -24.39 9.52 -12.80
C PRO A 210 -23.57 10.82 -12.96
N SER A 211 -24.18 11.98 -12.70
CA SER A 211 -23.53 13.30 -12.83
C SER A 211 -22.36 13.46 -11.85
N ALA A 212 -21.40 14.35 -12.16
CA ALA A 212 -20.21 14.56 -11.33
C ALA A 212 -20.53 14.90 -9.87
N HIS A 213 -21.56 15.74 -9.64
CA HIS A 213 -22.01 16.08 -8.28
C HIS A 213 -22.56 14.86 -7.52
N VAL A 214 -23.32 13.99 -8.19
CA VAL A 214 -23.84 12.77 -7.58
C VAL A 214 -22.69 11.80 -7.27
N LEU A 215 -21.73 11.67 -8.18
CA LEU A 215 -20.57 10.81 -7.98
C LEU A 215 -19.69 11.29 -6.81
N ASP A 216 -19.49 12.60 -6.66
CA ASP A 216 -18.77 13.19 -5.53
C ASP A 216 -19.53 12.97 -4.20
N ALA A 217 -20.85 13.16 -4.19
CA ALA A 217 -21.69 12.89 -3.01
C ALA A 217 -21.66 11.40 -2.60
N LEU A 218 -21.72 10.48 -3.57
CA LEU A 218 -21.59 9.04 -3.33
C LEU A 218 -20.20 8.70 -2.79
N LEU A 219 -19.15 9.32 -3.33
CA LEU A 219 -17.78 9.12 -2.86
C LEU A 219 -17.60 9.57 -1.41
N ILE A 220 -18.11 10.76 -1.05
CA ILE A 220 -18.10 11.25 0.34
C ILE A 220 -18.85 10.28 1.25
N THR A 221 -20.05 9.86 0.85
CA THR A 221 -20.87 8.93 1.63
C THR A 221 -20.14 7.60 1.85
N LEU A 222 -19.54 7.04 0.80
CA LEU A 222 -18.75 5.81 0.89
C LEU A 222 -17.56 5.97 1.85
N CYS A 223 -16.82 7.07 1.76
CA CYS A 223 -15.67 7.33 2.64
C CYS A 223 -16.10 7.49 4.11
N LEU A 224 -17.25 8.14 4.37
CA LEU A 224 -17.81 8.25 5.72
C LEU A 224 -18.23 6.90 6.28
N VAL A 225 -18.94 6.08 5.50
CA VAL A 225 -19.37 4.73 5.92
C VAL A 225 -18.17 3.85 6.24
N ILE A 226 -17.17 3.82 5.35
CA ILE A 226 -15.94 3.05 5.56
C ILE A 226 -15.16 3.60 6.78
N GLY A 227 -15.08 4.92 6.94
CA GLY A 227 -14.40 5.56 8.07
C GLY A 227 -15.03 5.26 9.43
N ILE A 228 -16.36 5.31 9.51
CA ILE A 228 -17.10 4.94 10.72
C ILE A 228 -16.88 3.46 11.03
N PHE A 229 -16.97 2.59 10.02
CA PHE A 229 -16.73 1.16 10.18
C PHE A 229 -15.31 0.85 10.68
N PHE A 230 -14.28 1.50 10.11
CA PHE A 230 -12.89 1.32 10.56
C PHE A 230 -12.66 1.85 11.96
N THR A 231 -13.27 2.99 12.31
CA THR A 231 -13.20 3.54 13.67
C THR A 231 -13.84 2.58 14.68
N PHE A 232 -15.02 2.04 14.37
CA PHE A 232 -15.70 1.07 15.22
C PHE A 232 -14.88 -0.21 15.42
N THR A 233 -14.34 -0.78 14.34
CA THR A 233 -13.50 -1.99 14.44
C THR A 233 -12.22 -1.73 15.22
N LEU A 234 -11.57 -0.58 15.03
CA LEU A 234 -10.38 -0.17 15.78
C LEU A 234 -10.68 -0.03 17.28
N LEU A 235 -11.75 0.67 17.65
CA LEU A 235 -12.15 0.83 19.05
C LEU A 235 -12.48 -0.52 19.70
N HIS A 236 -13.16 -1.40 18.97
CA HIS A 236 -13.48 -2.74 19.46
C HIS A 236 -12.22 -3.59 19.67
N GLN A 237 -11.27 -3.55 18.74
CA GLN A 237 -9.98 -4.22 18.88
C GLN A 237 -9.16 -3.64 20.04
N LEU A 238 -9.10 -2.32 20.20
CA LEU A 238 -8.42 -1.69 21.33
C LEU A 238 -9.03 -2.11 22.68
N ASP A 239 -10.36 -2.17 22.81
CA ASP A 239 -11.02 -2.67 24.03
C ASP A 239 -10.62 -4.13 24.32
N LEU A 240 -10.58 -4.98 23.29
CA LEU A 240 -10.11 -6.36 23.41
C LEU A 240 -8.64 -6.43 23.89
N PHE A 241 -7.75 -5.62 23.32
CA PHE A 241 -6.34 -5.56 23.73
C PHE A 241 -6.19 -5.04 25.18
N THR A 242 -6.95 -4.02 25.60
CA THR A 242 -6.89 -3.50 26.97
C THR A 242 -7.45 -4.45 28.03
N ARG A 243 -8.22 -5.47 27.63
CA ARG A 243 -8.73 -6.51 28.55
C ARG A 243 -7.80 -7.72 28.69
N ILE A 244 -6.83 -7.86 27.80
CA ILE A 244 -5.89 -9.00 27.75
C ILE A 244 -4.57 -8.67 28.48
N ILE A 245 -4.26 -7.38 28.66
CA ILE A 245 -3.17 -6.85 29.50
C ILE A 245 -3.68 -6.68 30.93
#